data_AF-A0A172TX36-F1
#
_entry.id   AF-A0A172TX36-F1
#
_cell.length_a   1.000
_cell.length_b   1.000
_cell.length_c   1.000
_cell.angle_alpha   90.00
_cell.angle_beta   90.00
_cell.angle_gamma   90.00
#
_symmetry.space_group_name_H-M   'P 1'
#
loop_
_entity.id
_entity.type
_entity.pdbx_description
1 polymer ?
#
loop_
_entity_poly.entity_id
_entity_poly.type
_entity_poly.pdbx_seq_one_letter_code
_entity_poly.pdbx_strand_id
1 'polypeptide(L)'
;MNIELLLEENKTNGLLANGNWKHTDYYELDSGSNYFGCVNLICLSKQVTTNEADALLYLFQRIHSGTVTKDNNPISANELRHWLIGAGYIGSTEGVNAGARGSSQGVKLTLQTAANKVQDIIEAQLESKELRVFKNGQEITPLSPFNVQQVIAVTAFKDTEDDYLYFIETDTDWIYLNAGTGA
;
A
#
# COMPACT_ATOMS: atom_id res chain seq x y z
N MET A 1 -2.79 12.80 -5.62
CA MET A 1 -2.00 13.12 -4.41
C MET A 1 -0.53 13.18 -4.79
N ASN A 2 0.26 14.08 -4.21
CA ASN A 2 1.69 14.23 -4.53
C ASN A 2 2.54 13.85 -3.31
N ILE A 3 3.30 12.76 -3.38
CA ILE A 3 4.11 12.23 -2.28
C ILE A 3 5.17 13.25 -1.82
N GLU A 4 5.78 13.99 -2.73
CA GLU A 4 6.82 14.97 -2.40
C GLU A 4 6.29 16.10 -1.51
N LEU A 5 5.05 16.54 -1.77
CA LEU A 5 4.38 17.56 -0.96
C LEU A 5 4.00 17.05 0.44
N LEU A 6 3.86 15.74 0.62
CA LEU A 6 3.55 15.16 1.94
C LEU A 6 4.73 15.23 2.91
N LEU A 7 5.96 15.37 2.39
CA LEU A 7 7.19 15.25 3.18
C LEU A 7 7.71 16.60 3.69
N GLU A 8 6.83 17.57 3.99
CA GLU A 8 7.21 18.80 4.68
C GLU A 8 7.71 18.46 6.10
N GLU A 9 9.02 18.62 6.34
CA GLU A 9 9.73 18.01 7.48
C GLU A 9 9.11 18.31 8.86
N ASN A 10 8.70 19.56 9.12
CA ASN A 10 8.24 19.98 10.45
C ASN A 10 6.91 19.34 10.87
N LYS A 11 5.97 19.14 9.94
CA LYS A 11 4.69 18.46 10.24
C LYS A 11 4.84 16.94 10.20
N THR A 12 5.63 16.45 9.25
CA THR A 12 5.84 15.03 9.00
C THR A 12 6.53 14.35 10.18
N ASN A 13 7.55 14.97 10.78
CA ASN A 13 8.26 14.37 11.92
C ASN A 13 7.34 14.12 13.13
N GLY A 14 6.42 15.05 13.43
CA GLY A 14 5.45 14.87 14.50
C GLY A 14 4.49 13.71 14.23
N LEU A 15 4.03 13.57 12.98
CA LEU A 15 3.20 12.45 12.56
C LEU A 15 3.95 11.12 12.68
N LEU A 16 5.15 11.01 12.12
CA LEU A 16 5.91 9.75 12.10
C LEU A 16 6.35 9.29 13.51
N ALA A 17 6.47 10.24 14.46
CA ALA A 17 6.83 9.96 15.85
C ALA A 17 5.68 9.45 16.73
N ASN A 18 4.41 9.64 16.34
CA ASN A 18 3.27 9.42 17.24
C ASN A 18 2.87 7.94 17.42
N GLY A 19 3.43 7.04 16.61
CA GLY A 19 3.19 5.60 16.70
C GLY A 19 1.90 5.10 16.04
N ASN A 20 1.09 5.97 15.43
CA ASN A 20 -0.17 5.58 14.78
C ASN A 20 0.02 4.54 13.67
N TRP A 21 1.15 4.55 12.98
CA TRP A 21 1.52 3.52 11.99
C TRP A 21 1.56 2.10 12.55
N LYS A 22 1.69 1.92 13.88
CA LYS A 22 1.68 0.58 14.51
C LYS A 22 0.30 -0.05 14.55
N HIS A 23 -0.75 0.73 14.29
CA HIS A 23 -2.13 0.26 14.22
C HIS A 23 -2.50 -0.32 12.84
N THR A 24 -1.56 -0.35 11.90
CA THR A 24 -1.79 -0.98 10.60
C THR A 24 -1.82 -2.50 10.73
N ASP A 25 -2.67 -3.13 9.95
CA ASP A 25 -2.61 -4.56 9.69
C ASP A 25 -1.93 -4.81 8.34
N TYR A 26 -0.91 -5.67 8.34
CA TYR A 26 -0.24 -6.14 7.12
C TYR A 26 -0.80 -7.51 6.73
N TYR A 27 -1.29 -7.63 5.50
CA TYR A 27 -1.75 -8.88 4.92
C TYR A 27 -0.86 -9.28 3.74
N GLU A 28 -0.43 -10.53 3.72
CA GLU A 28 0.27 -11.14 2.60
C GLU A 28 -0.57 -12.30 2.09
N LEU A 29 -0.97 -12.22 0.82
CA LEU A 29 -1.69 -13.26 0.11
C LEU A 29 -0.66 -13.95 -0.77
N ASP A 30 -0.12 -15.05 -0.26
CA ASP A 30 0.86 -15.88 -0.94
C ASP A 30 0.14 -17.02 -1.67
N SER A 31 0.10 -16.96 -2.99
CA SER A 31 -0.52 -18.02 -3.81
C SER A 31 0.41 -19.21 -4.04
N GLY A 32 1.66 -19.18 -3.55
CA GLY A 32 2.72 -20.15 -3.88
C GLY A 32 3.19 -20.09 -5.34
N SER A 33 2.54 -19.27 -6.18
CA SER A 33 2.79 -19.18 -7.61
C SER A 33 3.75 -18.03 -7.92
N ASN A 34 4.87 -18.36 -8.57
CA ASN A 34 5.79 -17.35 -9.09
C ASN A 34 5.12 -16.44 -10.14
N TYR A 35 4.04 -16.87 -10.79
CA TYR A 35 3.38 -16.10 -11.85
C TYR A 35 2.58 -14.90 -11.34
N PHE A 36 1.88 -15.06 -10.21
CA PHE A 36 1.04 -13.99 -9.64
C PHE A 36 1.75 -13.16 -8.57
N GLY A 37 2.91 -13.64 -8.09
CA GLY A 37 3.62 -13.03 -6.97
C GLY A 37 2.79 -13.03 -5.67
N CYS A 38 3.34 -12.40 -4.63
CA CYS A 38 2.62 -12.17 -3.38
C CYS A 38 1.88 -10.82 -3.46
N VAL A 39 0.57 -10.85 -3.25
CA VAL A 39 -0.23 -9.63 -3.10
C VAL A 39 -0.14 -9.17 -1.65
N ASN A 40 0.25 -7.93 -1.44
CA ASN A 40 0.40 -7.34 -0.11
C ASN A 40 -0.62 -6.23 0.08
N LEU A 41 -1.30 -6.24 1.22
CA LEU A 41 -2.24 -5.20 1.63
C LEU A 41 -1.83 -4.65 2.99
N ILE A 42 -1.86 -3.34 3.13
CA ILE A 42 -1.61 -2.68 4.40
C ILE A 42 -2.81 -1.82 4.72
N CYS A 43 -3.53 -2.20 5.77
CA CYS A 43 -4.79 -1.57 6.13
C CYS A 43 -4.59 -0.71 7.37
N LEU A 44 -5.17 0.49 7.36
CA LEU A 44 -5.21 1.40 8.49
C LEU A 44 -6.65 1.88 8.71
N SER A 45 -7.19 1.63 9.89
CA SER A 45 -8.54 2.08 10.22
C SER A 45 -8.66 3.60 10.20
N LYS A 46 -9.79 4.09 9.65
CA LYS A 46 -10.19 5.49 9.72
C LYS A 46 -10.42 6.01 11.15
N GLN A 47 -10.52 5.11 12.13
CA GLN A 47 -10.50 5.47 13.55
C GLN A 47 -9.14 6.03 14.00
N VAL A 48 -8.04 5.65 13.34
CA VAL A 48 -6.70 6.17 13.62
C VAL A 48 -6.51 7.55 12.99
N THR A 49 -6.93 7.70 11.73
CA THR A 49 -6.97 9.00 11.06
C THR A 49 -8.00 9.01 9.94
N THR A 50 -8.75 10.11 9.83
CA THR A 50 -9.62 10.39 8.68
C THR A 50 -8.94 11.24 7.62
N ASN A 51 -7.68 11.64 7.85
CA ASN A 51 -6.90 12.44 6.91
C ASN A 51 -6.15 11.54 5.92
N GLU A 52 -6.43 11.74 4.63
CA GLU A 52 -5.87 10.97 3.51
C GLU A 52 -4.32 11.02 3.45
N ALA A 53 -3.73 12.19 3.72
CA ALA A 53 -2.28 12.40 3.69
C ALA A 53 -1.58 11.72 4.87
N ASP A 54 -2.13 11.86 6.08
CA ASP A 54 -1.59 11.22 7.27
C ASP A 54 -1.63 9.69 7.12
N ALA A 55 -2.74 9.16 6.59
CA ALA A 55 -2.90 7.74 6.35
C ALA A 55 -1.81 7.19 5.42
N LEU A 56 -1.55 7.87 4.29
CA LEU A 56 -0.51 7.42 3.36
C LEU A 56 0.89 7.46 4.01
N LEU A 57 1.19 8.48 4.82
CA LEU A 57 2.46 8.55 5.56
C LEU A 57 2.62 7.40 6.56
N TYR A 58 1.57 7.06 7.31
CA TYR A 58 1.60 5.92 8.23
C TYR A 58 1.78 4.59 7.50
N LEU A 59 1.10 4.41 6.36
CA LEU A 59 1.24 3.22 5.53
C LEU A 59 2.66 3.11 4.96
N PHE A 60 3.25 4.19 4.45
CA PHE A 60 4.65 4.17 4.01
C PHE A 60 5.64 3.92 5.15
N GLN A 61 5.41 4.50 6.33
CA GLN A 61 6.22 4.20 7.50
C GLN A 61 6.13 2.72 7.88
N ARG A 62 4.94 2.11 7.78
CA ARG A 62 4.76 0.67 8.00
C ARG A 62 5.55 -0.15 6.98
N ILE A 63 5.49 0.20 5.70
CA ILE A 63 6.25 -0.50 4.64
C ILE A 63 7.74 -0.41 4.91
N HIS A 64 8.24 0.80 5.22
CA HIS A 64 9.63 1.04 5.55
C HIS A 64 10.11 0.20 6.75
N SER A 65 9.32 0.19 7.83
CA SER A 65 9.70 -0.44 9.11
C SER A 65 9.69 -1.97 9.06
N GLY A 66 9.36 -2.54 7.91
CA GLY A 66 9.31 -3.97 7.68
C GLY A 66 7.98 -4.58 8.14
N THR A 67 7.61 -5.64 7.43
CA THR A 67 6.30 -6.28 7.52
C THR A 67 6.15 -7.13 8.78
N VAL A 68 7.27 -7.61 9.36
CA VAL A 68 7.24 -8.46 10.56
C VAL A 68 8.45 -8.31 11.51
N THR A 69 9.61 -7.75 11.10
CA THR A 69 10.83 -7.81 11.93
C THR A 69 11.80 -6.64 11.73
N LYS A 70 11.96 -5.76 12.74
CA LYS A 70 13.18 -5.62 13.60
C LYS A 70 13.39 -4.24 14.22
N ASP A 71 12.88 -3.15 13.65
CA ASP A 71 13.06 -1.82 14.25
C ASP A 71 11.71 -1.11 14.47
N ASN A 72 11.22 -1.17 15.70
CA ASN A 72 9.99 -0.51 16.16
C ASN A 72 10.17 1.00 16.40
N ASN A 73 11.23 1.57 15.86
CA ASN A 73 11.63 2.94 16.08
C ASN A 73 10.93 3.85 15.07
N PRO A 74 10.35 4.96 15.50
CA PRO A 74 9.93 6.01 14.58
C PRO A 74 11.09 6.43 13.67
N ILE A 75 10.75 6.73 12.42
CA ILE A 75 11.69 7.28 11.45
C ILE A 75 11.42 8.77 11.29
N SER A 76 12.45 9.52 10.95
CA SER A 76 12.33 10.91 10.53
C SER A 76 11.74 11.03 9.13
N ALA A 77 11.22 12.21 8.81
CA ALA A 77 10.75 12.58 7.48
C ALA A 77 11.86 12.44 6.43
N ASN A 78 13.11 12.72 6.81
CA ASN A 78 14.26 12.60 5.91
C ASN A 78 14.63 11.14 5.63
N GLU A 79 14.59 10.27 6.64
CA GLU A 79 14.77 8.83 6.46
C GLU A 79 13.67 8.25 5.56
N LEU A 80 12.41 8.61 5.81
CA LEU A 80 11.29 8.20 4.95
C LEU A 80 11.47 8.71 3.51
N ARG A 81 11.90 9.96 3.33
CA ARG A 81 12.16 10.54 2.01
C ARG A 81 13.25 9.77 1.25
N HIS A 82 14.39 9.50 1.89
CA HIS A 82 15.45 8.73 1.26
C HIS A 82 15.01 7.34 0.86
N TRP A 83 14.22 6.67 1.71
CA TRP A 83 13.63 5.39 1.36
C TRP A 83 12.67 5.50 0.17
N LEU A 84 11.77 6.49 0.15
CA LEU A 84 10.83 6.70 -0.96
C LEU A 84 11.56 6.97 -2.30
N ILE A 85 12.68 7.67 -2.27
CA ILE A 85 13.56 7.85 -3.44
C ILE A 85 14.17 6.51 -3.86
N GLY A 86 14.80 5.79 -2.93
CA GLY A 86 15.41 4.48 -3.21
C GLY A 86 14.40 3.42 -3.67
N ALA A 87 13.16 3.50 -3.18
CA ALA A 87 12.05 2.66 -3.56
C ALA A 87 11.38 3.09 -4.88
N GLY A 88 11.81 4.21 -5.49
CA GLY A 88 11.34 4.66 -6.80
C GLY A 88 10.04 5.46 -6.81
N TYR A 89 9.49 5.83 -5.65
CA TYR A 89 8.30 6.68 -5.56
C TYR A 89 8.58 8.14 -5.90
N ILE A 90 9.81 8.63 -5.68
CA ILE A 90 10.20 10.03 -5.86
C ILE A 90 11.34 10.11 -6.87
N GLY A 91 11.28 11.09 -7.78
CA GLY A 91 12.34 11.34 -8.77
C GLY A 91 12.18 10.62 -10.12
N SER A 92 11.09 9.88 -10.31
CA SER A 92 10.74 9.29 -11.61
C SER A 92 10.05 10.33 -12.52
N THR A 93 10.63 10.62 -13.68
CA THR A 93 10.17 11.68 -14.61
C THR A 93 9.07 11.24 -15.59
N GLU A 94 8.62 9.99 -15.56
CA GLU A 94 7.78 9.40 -16.62
C GLU A 94 6.31 9.10 -16.18
N GLY A 95 5.75 9.74 -15.15
CA GLY A 95 4.35 9.53 -14.74
C GLY A 95 3.99 8.10 -14.25
N VAL A 96 2.70 7.74 -14.21
CA VAL A 96 2.19 6.47 -13.61
C VAL A 96 2.66 5.20 -14.33
N ASN A 97 3.26 5.36 -15.53
CA ASN A 97 3.80 4.28 -16.36
C ASN A 97 5.34 4.21 -16.30
N ALA A 98 5.97 4.96 -15.41
CA ALA A 98 7.42 5.12 -15.32
C ALA A 98 8.12 4.05 -14.48
N GLY A 99 8.93 3.23 -15.14
CA GLY A 99 10.00 2.48 -14.48
C GLY A 99 9.56 1.49 -13.38
N ALA A 100 10.56 0.96 -12.66
CA ALA A 100 10.41 -0.26 -11.90
C ALA A 100 9.38 -0.20 -10.74
N ARG A 101 9.01 0.96 -10.18
CA ARG A 101 8.23 1.03 -8.91
C ARG A 101 7.25 2.22 -8.73
N GLY A 102 6.86 2.96 -9.78
CA GLY A 102 5.73 3.91 -9.73
C GLY A 102 6.08 5.42 -9.79
N SER A 103 5.08 6.25 -9.48
CA SER A 103 5.08 7.72 -9.66
C SER A 103 4.93 8.48 -8.34
N SER A 104 5.57 9.65 -8.21
CA SER A 104 5.33 10.56 -7.07
C SER A 104 3.96 11.23 -7.12
N GLN A 105 3.36 11.26 -8.32
CA GLN A 105 2.02 11.77 -8.59
C GLN A 105 1.05 10.60 -8.73
N GLY A 106 0.22 10.42 -7.69
CA GLY A 106 -0.87 9.46 -7.75
C GLY A 106 -2.03 9.99 -8.60
N VAL A 107 -2.54 9.15 -9.49
CA VAL A 107 -3.69 9.45 -10.37
C VAL A 107 -4.95 8.80 -9.81
N LYS A 108 -6.02 9.59 -9.64
CA LYS A 108 -7.31 9.05 -9.22
C LYS A 108 -7.95 8.29 -10.38
N LEU A 109 -8.25 7.01 -10.16
CA LEU A 109 -8.98 6.19 -11.11
C LEU A 109 -10.49 6.43 -10.97
N THR A 110 -11.25 6.13 -12.03
CA THR A 110 -12.71 6.09 -11.88
C THR A 110 -13.09 4.91 -10.99
N LEU A 111 -14.15 5.07 -10.18
CA LEU A 111 -14.60 4.01 -9.27
C LEU A 111 -14.89 2.69 -9.98
N GLN A 112 -15.50 2.75 -11.17
CA GLN A 112 -15.80 1.56 -11.95
C GLN A 112 -14.53 0.85 -12.44
N THR A 113 -13.55 1.61 -12.97
CA THR A 113 -12.26 1.04 -13.38
C THR A 113 -11.50 0.45 -12.20
N ALA A 114 -11.47 1.16 -11.08
CA ALA A 114 -10.73 0.77 -9.91
C ALA A 114 -11.32 -0.47 -9.21
N ALA A 115 -12.64 -0.52 -9.07
CA ALA A 115 -13.34 -1.65 -8.48
C ALA A 115 -13.04 -2.93 -9.27
N ASN A 116 -13.19 -2.91 -10.59
CA ASN A 116 -12.91 -4.06 -11.44
C ASN A 116 -11.45 -4.52 -11.30
N LYS A 117 -10.48 -3.60 -11.41
CA LYS A 117 -9.05 -3.96 -11.32
C LYS A 117 -8.67 -4.54 -9.95
N VAL A 118 -9.09 -3.91 -8.87
CA VAL A 118 -8.76 -4.40 -7.52
C VAL A 118 -9.46 -5.73 -7.26
N GLN A 119 -10.71 -5.89 -7.70
CA GLN A 119 -11.42 -7.16 -7.61
C GLN A 119 -10.69 -8.26 -8.38
N ASP A 120 -10.32 -8.02 -9.64
CA ASP A 120 -9.61 -8.99 -10.48
C ASP A 120 -8.29 -9.44 -9.84
N ILE A 121 -7.51 -8.51 -9.29
CA ILE A 121 -6.23 -8.81 -8.59
C ILE A 121 -6.46 -9.71 -7.38
N ILE A 122 -7.44 -9.37 -6.54
CA ILE A 122 -7.70 -10.09 -5.29
C ILE A 122 -8.35 -11.45 -5.58
N GLU A 123 -9.33 -11.51 -6.48
CA GLU A 123 -10.01 -12.75 -6.87
C GLU A 123 -9.06 -13.74 -7.53
N ALA A 124 -8.20 -13.28 -8.45
CA ALA A 124 -7.19 -14.15 -9.06
C ALA A 124 -6.29 -14.82 -8.01
N GLN A 125 -5.94 -14.11 -6.93
CA GLN A 125 -5.15 -14.65 -5.83
C GLN A 125 -5.97 -15.60 -4.94
N LEU A 126 -7.23 -15.25 -4.67
CA LEU A 126 -8.18 -16.08 -3.89
C LEU A 126 -8.56 -17.40 -4.58
N GLU A 127 -8.55 -17.44 -5.91
CA GLU A 127 -8.81 -18.65 -6.68
C GLU A 127 -7.62 -19.63 -6.70
N SER A 128 -6.43 -19.22 -6.22
CA SER A 128 -5.29 -20.12 -6.12
C SER A 128 -5.55 -21.24 -5.11
N LYS A 129 -5.37 -22.48 -5.56
CA LYS A 129 -5.52 -23.69 -4.72
C LYS A 129 -4.52 -23.77 -3.57
N GLU A 130 -3.42 -23.01 -3.65
CA GLU A 130 -2.34 -22.98 -2.67
C GLU A 130 -2.30 -21.66 -1.88
N LEU A 131 -3.37 -20.86 -1.91
CA LEU A 131 -3.40 -19.60 -1.19
C LEU A 131 -3.19 -19.79 0.31
N ARG A 132 -2.17 -19.09 0.81
CA ARG A 132 -1.91 -18.87 2.23
C ARG A 132 -2.05 -17.37 2.50
N VAL A 133 -2.77 -17.05 3.57
CA VAL A 133 -2.96 -15.66 3.98
C VAL A 133 -2.25 -15.45 5.30
N PHE A 134 -1.38 -14.46 5.37
CA PHE A 134 -0.72 -14.07 6.61
C PHE A 134 -1.21 -12.71 7.04
N LYS A 135 -1.51 -12.56 8.32
CA LYS A 135 -1.76 -11.26 8.96
C LYS A 135 -0.63 -10.98 9.95
N ASN A 136 0.11 -9.91 9.72
CA ASN A 136 1.28 -9.51 10.52
C ASN A 136 2.27 -10.68 10.73
N GLY A 137 2.49 -11.49 9.68
CA GLY A 137 3.38 -12.65 9.70
C GLY A 137 2.80 -13.93 10.31
N GLN A 138 1.55 -13.91 10.78
CA GLN A 138 0.86 -15.10 11.27
C GLN A 138 -0.12 -15.62 10.21
N GLU A 139 -0.01 -16.88 9.85
CA GLU A 139 -0.95 -17.52 8.93
C GLU A 139 -2.35 -17.54 9.54
N ILE A 140 -3.34 -17.10 8.77
CA ILE A 140 -4.75 -17.06 9.14
C ILE A 140 -5.57 -17.85 8.13
N THR A 141 -6.77 -18.27 8.53
CA THR A 141 -7.73 -18.83 7.58
C THR A 141 -8.01 -17.82 6.47
N PRO A 142 -7.97 -18.22 5.19
CA PRO A 142 -8.27 -17.31 4.08
C PRO A 142 -9.65 -16.68 4.25
N LEU A 143 -9.64 -15.37 4.40
CA LEU A 143 -10.80 -14.48 4.37
C LEU A 143 -10.41 -13.37 3.41
N SER A 144 -11.34 -12.90 2.56
CA SER A 144 -11.04 -11.72 1.76
C SER A 144 -10.81 -10.55 2.73
N PRO A 145 -9.58 -10.00 2.84
CA PRO A 145 -9.32 -8.87 3.73
C PRO A 145 -9.88 -7.56 3.16
N PHE A 146 -10.55 -7.64 2.01
CA PHE A 146 -10.98 -6.52 1.21
C PHE A 146 -12.38 -6.78 0.65
N ASN A 147 -13.25 -5.77 0.74
CA ASN A 147 -14.56 -5.77 0.10
C ASN A 147 -14.62 -4.61 -0.90
N VAL A 148 -14.62 -4.95 -2.20
CA VAL A 148 -14.63 -3.97 -3.28
C VAL A 148 -15.86 -3.05 -3.25
N GLN A 149 -16.99 -3.51 -2.70
CA GLN A 149 -18.22 -2.72 -2.62
C GLN A 149 -18.09 -1.54 -1.64
N GLN A 150 -17.10 -1.56 -0.74
CA GLN A 150 -16.83 -0.50 0.23
C GLN A 150 -15.86 0.56 -0.29
N VAL A 151 -15.34 0.41 -1.52
CA VAL A 151 -14.35 1.34 -2.10
C VAL A 151 -14.99 2.68 -2.45
N ILE A 152 -14.40 3.76 -1.96
CA ILE A 152 -14.80 5.16 -2.19
C ILE A 152 -13.90 5.84 -3.22
N ALA A 153 -12.60 5.55 -3.19
CA ALA A 153 -11.64 6.12 -4.13
C ALA A 153 -10.41 5.22 -4.26
N VAL A 154 -9.76 5.28 -5.42
CA VAL A 154 -8.47 4.65 -5.65
C VAL A 154 -7.54 5.64 -6.33
N THR A 155 -6.37 5.82 -5.73
CA THR A 155 -5.26 6.57 -6.28
C THR A 155 -4.17 5.58 -6.70
N ALA A 156 -3.89 5.50 -8.00
CA ALA A 156 -2.83 4.67 -8.53
C ALA A 156 -1.50 5.43 -8.55
N PHE A 157 -0.47 4.85 -7.95
CA PHE A 157 0.92 5.27 -8.07
C PHE A 157 1.67 4.45 -9.12
N LYS A 158 1.21 3.23 -9.40
CA LYS A 158 1.62 2.40 -10.55
C LYS A 158 0.42 1.57 -11.00
N ASP A 159 0.20 1.50 -12.31
CA ASP A 159 -0.92 0.76 -12.90
C ASP A 159 -0.47 0.10 -14.21
N THR A 160 0.29 -0.98 -14.10
CA THR A 160 0.86 -1.73 -15.24
C THR A 160 0.47 -3.20 -15.16
N GLU A 161 0.49 -3.92 -16.29
CA GLU A 161 0.07 -5.33 -16.34
C GLU A 161 0.79 -6.22 -15.32
N ASP A 162 2.05 -5.91 -15.02
CA ASP A 162 2.92 -6.67 -14.14
C ASP A 162 3.00 -6.12 -12.70
N ASP A 163 2.52 -4.90 -12.44
CA ASP A 163 2.72 -4.25 -11.14
C ASP A 163 1.71 -3.14 -10.87
N TYR A 164 1.11 -3.18 -9.69
CA TYR A 164 0.00 -2.38 -9.23
C TYR A 164 0.30 -1.84 -7.83
N LEU A 165 0.40 -0.52 -7.73
CA LEU A 165 0.62 0.19 -6.48
C LEU A 165 -0.53 1.17 -6.26
N TYR A 166 -1.48 0.77 -5.44
CA TYR A 166 -2.72 1.52 -5.24
C TYR A 166 -2.88 1.95 -3.80
N PHE A 167 -3.33 3.19 -3.63
CA PHE A 167 -3.83 3.69 -2.38
C PHE A 167 -5.34 3.84 -2.45
N ILE A 168 -6.03 3.07 -1.61
CA ILE A 168 -7.46 2.81 -1.69
C ILE A 168 -8.11 3.38 -0.43
N GLU A 169 -9.18 4.12 -0.62
CA GLU A 169 -10.07 4.58 0.44
C GLU A 169 -11.31 3.70 0.47
N THR A 170 -11.66 3.16 1.64
CA THR A 170 -12.94 2.51 1.89
C THR A 170 -13.79 3.31 2.87
N ASP A 171 -14.99 2.84 3.19
CA ASP A 171 -15.83 3.39 4.26
C ASP A 171 -15.15 3.42 5.64
N THR A 172 -14.28 2.44 5.90
CA THR A 172 -13.78 2.12 7.24
C THR A 172 -12.26 2.16 7.34
N ASP A 173 -11.55 2.03 6.23
CA ASP A 173 -10.10 1.85 6.19
C ASP A 173 -9.44 2.67 5.06
N TRP A 174 -8.15 2.89 5.24
CA TRP A 174 -7.19 3.24 4.21
C TRP A 174 -6.36 2.01 3.90
N ILE A 175 -6.19 1.69 2.62
CA ILE A 175 -5.51 0.47 2.19
C ILE A 175 -4.41 0.83 1.21
N TYR A 176 -3.21 0.32 1.44
CA TYR A 176 -2.14 0.31 0.45
C TYR A 176 -2.03 -1.09 -0.14
N LEU A 177 -2.30 -1.22 -1.44
CA LEU A 177 -2.18 -2.45 -2.20
C LEU A 177 -0.89 -2.42 -3.02
N ASN A 178 -0.11 -3.48 -2.89
CA ASN A 178 1.03 -3.78 -3.73
C ASN A 178 0.88 -5.19 -4.29
N ALA A 179 0.65 -5.29 -5.60
CA ALA A 179 0.52 -6.54 -6.31
C ALA A 179 1.40 -6.48 -7.54
N GLY A 180 2.27 -7.46 -7.73
CA GLY A 180 3.05 -7.58 -8.96
C GLY A 180 3.37 -9.03 -9.27
N THR A 181 3.56 -9.31 -10.55
CA THR A 181 4.04 -10.62 -11.01
C THR A 181 5.48 -10.77 -10.51
N GLY A 182 5.75 -11.84 -9.77
CA GLY A 182 7.09 -12.10 -9.24
C GLY A 182 8.06 -12.33 -10.40
N ALA A 183 8.90 -11.34 -10.71
CA ALA A 183 10.02 -11.50 -11.63
C ALA A 183 11.21 -12.18 -10.95
#